data_AF-A0A537JDI6-F1
#
_entry.id   AF-A0A537JDI6-F1
#
_cell.length_a   1.000
_cell.length_b   1.000
_cell.length_c   1.000
_cell.angle_alpha   90.00
_cell.angle_beta   90.00
_cell.angle_gamma   90.00
#
_symmetry.space_group_name_H-M   'P 1'
#
loop_
_entity.id
_entity.type
_entity.pdbx_description
1 polymer ?
#
loop_
_entity_poly.entity_id
_entity_poly.type
_entity_poly.pdbx_seq_one_letter_code
_entity_poly.pdbx_strand_id
1 'polypeptide(L)'
;MPGQAAGPASRVRRGGAEPLRGGDRGRRGRGGGGATRDPYATLGLIRNAGEILLGQHTPFSAGNYAIGVPAALPTSGFARVTSGVTVLSYLKATSVAHLTAEGLARVRPVIERLGRYEEFPAHVLAVEARGGPA
;
A
#
# COMPACT_ATOMS: atom_id res chain seq x y z
N MET A 1 -28.49 43.11 -10.64
CA MET A 1 -27.73 44.19 -9.99
C MET A 1 -26.31 43.69 -9.73
N PRO A 2 -25.30 44.40 -10.22
CA PRO A 2 -23.89 44.02 -10.22
C PRO A 2 -23.19 44.42 -8.92
N GLY A 3 -21.99 43.89 -8.73
CA GLY A 3 -20.88 44.63 -8.13
C GLY A 3 -20.49 44.23 -6.70
N GLN A 4 -19.30 43.64 -6.58
CA GLN A 4 -18.09 44.24 -5.98
C GLN A 4 -17.18 43.09 -5.49
N ALA A 5 -16.06 42.81 -6.17
CA ALA A 5 -14.79 43.55 -6.19
C ALA A 5 -13.78 42.89 -5.22
N ALA A 6 -12.70 42.36 -5.82
CA ALA A 6 -11.55 41.80 -5.13
C ALA A 6 -10.59 42.89 -4.62
N GLY A 7 -9.91 42.63 -3.50
CA GLY A 7 -8.71 43.33 -3.04
C GLY A 7 -8.35 42.98 -1.59
N PRO A 8 -7.11 43.24 -1.12
CA PRO A 8 -5.83 42.80 -1.67
C PRO A 8 -5.09 41.82 -0.73
N ALA A 9 -4.11 41.11 -1.30
CA ALA A 9 -3.24 40.15 -0.62
C ALA A 9 -2.40 40.75 0.51
N SER A 10 -2.52 40.22 1.72
CA SER A 10 -1.58 40.49 2.81
C SER A 10 -0.42 39.49 2.79
N ARG A 11 0.67 39.95 2.20
CA ARG A 11 2.04 39.43 2.20
C ARG A 11 2.52 39.10 3.63
N VAL A 12 2.51 37.82 4.01
CA VAL A 12 3.27 37.36 5.19
C VAL A 12 4.76 37.35 4.83
N ARG A 13 5.53 38.12 5.59
CA ARG A 13 6.96 38.33 5.41
C ARG A 13 7.73 37.01 5.53
N ARG A 14 8.66 36.80 4.60
CA ARG A 14 9.75 35.83 4.71
C ARG A 14 10.61 36.19 5.92
N GLY A 15 10.58 35.37 6.97
CA GLY A 15 11.60 35.36 8.00
C GLY A 15 12.83 34.62 7.46
N GLY A 16 13.95 35.33 7.32
CA GLY A 16 15.22 34.76 6.90
C GLY A 16 15.77 33.83 7.97
N ALA A 17 16.05 32.59 7.60
CA ALA A 17 16.98 31.75 8.33
C ALA A 17 18.38 32.00 7.74
N GLU A 18 19.18 32.77 8.46
CA GLU A 18 20.63 32.91 8.26
C GLU A 18 21.29 31.52 8.18
N PRO A 19 22.20 31.27 7.23
CA PRO A 19 22.96 30.03 7.18
C PRO A 19 24.01 30.05 8.29
N LEU A 20 23.85 29.20 9.31
CA LEU A 20 24.89 28.95 10.31
C LEU A 20 26.12 28.34 9.62
N ARG A 21 27.07 29.21 9.25
CA ARG A 21 28.47 28.84 8.99
C ARG A 21 29.10 28.43 10.31
N GLY A 22 29.19 27.12 10.53
CA GLY A 22 30.05 26.53 11.55
C GLY A 22 30.73 25.31 10.95
N GLY A 23 31.98 25.48 10.51
CA GLY A 23 32.80 24.36 10.10
C GLY A 23 33.24 23.55 11.32
N ASP A 24 33.12 22.24 11.24
CA ASP A 24 34.06 21.36 11.90
C ASP A 24 34.42 20.19 10.98
N ARG A 25 35.72 20.07 10.74
CA ARG A 25 36.37 19.01 9.99
C ARG A 25 36.78 17.96 11.01
N GLY A 26 36.08 16.82 11.09
CA GLY A 26 36.64 15.75 11.93
C GLY A 26 35.80 14.50 12.15
N ARG A 27 35.70 13.62 11.16
CA ARG A 27 36.25 12.24 11.21
C ARG A 27 35.61 11.36 10.13
N ARG A 28 36.47 10.82 9.29
CA ARG A 28 36.18 9.69 8.41
C ARG A 28 35.87 8.46 9.28
N GLY A 29 34.64 8.00 9.29
CA GLY A 29 34.30 6.60 9.53
C GLY A 29 34.09 5.94 8.18
N ARG A 30 35.03 5.09 7.75
CA ARG A 30 34.87 4.24 6.55
C ARG A 30 33.96 3.07 6.93
N GLY A 31 32.81 2.94 6.24
CA GLY A 31 31.99 1.72 6.21
C GLY A 31 30.52 1.93 6.62
N GLY A 32 29.58 1.79 5.67
CA GLY A 32 28.14 1.66 5.94
C GLY A 32 27.27 2.72 5.27
N GLY A 33 26.26 2.31 4.50
CA GLY A 33 25.38 3.19 3.72
C GLY A 33 24.73 4.29 4.57
N GLY A 34 24.87 5.55 4.14
CA GLY A 34 24.40 6.71 4.89
C GLY A 34 22.89 6.91 4.79
N ALA A 35 22.23 7.23 5.91
CA ALA A 35 20.85 7.72 5.90
C ALA A 35 20.78 9.16 5.36
N THR A 36 19.67 9.50 4.71
CA THR A 36 19.41 10.84 4.17
C THR A 36 19.20 11.85 5.30
N ARG A 37 19.43 13.14 5.01
CA ARG A 37 19.21 14.23 5.99
C ARG A 37 17.73 14.44 6.32
N ASP A 38 16.86 14.22 5.34
CA ASP A 38 15.41 14.26 5.50
C ASP A 38 14.79 12.92 5.07
N PRO A 39 14.67 11.96 6.00
CA PRO A 39 14.14 10.63 5.69
C PRO A 39 12.65 10.68 5.32
N TYR A 40 11.89 11.63 5.86
CA TYR A 40 10.45 11.74 5.60
C TYR A 40 10.16 12.29 4.19
N ALA A 41 10.95 13.26 3.72
CA ALA A 41 10.85 13.73 2.33
C ALA A 41 11.18 12.62 1.31
N THR A 42 12.04 11.67 1.67
CA THR A 42 12.48 10.59 0.78
C THR A 42 11.54 9.38 0.84
N LEU A 43 10.85 9.15 1.96
CA LEU A 43 10.03 7.96 2.20
C LEU A 43 9.02 7.70 1.07
N GLY A 44 8.32 8.74 0.60
CA GLY A 44 7.32 8.63 -0.48
C GLY A 44 7.88 8.22 -1.84
N LEU A 45 9.21 8.22 -2.02
CA LEU A 45 9.87 7.78 -3.26
C LEU A 45 10.09 6.26 -3.30
N ILE A 46 10.00 5.57 -2.17
CA ILE A 46 10.26 4.13 -2.06
C ILE A 46 9.06 3.36 -2.61
N ARG A 47 9.30 2.50 -3.61
CA ARG A 47 8.26 1.65 -4.22
C ARG A 47 8.27 0.21 -3.73
N ASN A 48 9.45 -0.37 -3.53
CA ASN A 48 9.61 -1.78 -3.14
C ASN A 48 10.72 -1.88 -2.09
N ALA A 49 10.38 -2.35 -0.90
CA ALA A 49 11.32 -2.61 0.18
C ALA A 49 10.73 -3.68 1.10
N GLY A 50 11.56 -4.60 1.60
CA GLY A 50 11.12 -5.56 2.62
C GLY A 50 10.89 -4.86 3.96
N GLU A 51 11.77 -3.91 4.29
CA GLU A 51 11.70 -3.08 5.48
C GLU A 51 12.32 -1.70 5.18
N ILE A 52 11.82 -0.66 5.85
CA ILE A 52 12.32 0.71 5.72
C ILE A 52 12.67 1.22 7.12
N LEU A 53 13.94 1.54 7.33
CA LEU A 53 14.45 2.09 8.60
C LEU A 53 14.86 3.55 8.39
N LEU A 54 14.30 4.45 9.19
CA LEU A 54 14.42 5.90 8.97
C LEU A 54 15.44 6.55 9.91
N GLY A 55 16.34 7.34 9.32
CA GLY A 55 17.28 8.17 10.06
C GLY A 55 18.45 7.40 10.70
N GLN A 56 19.37 8.15 11.29
CA GLN A 56 20.63 7.61 11.85
C GLN A 56 20.43 6.85 13.18
N HIS A 57 19.28 7.02 13.82
CA HIS A 57 18.97 6.42 15.12
C HIS A 57 18.16 5.13 15.04
N THR A 58 17.88 4.64 13.83
CA THR A 58 17.14 3.39 13.60
C THR A 58 18.04 2.36 12.92
N PRO A 59 19.07 1.83 13.61
CA PRO A 59 19.95 0.83 13.03
C PRO A 59 19.18 -0.48 12.77
N PHE A 60 19.62 -1.23 11.76
CA PHE A 60 19.05 -2.54 11.43
C PHE A 60 18.96 -3.51 12.62
N SER A 61 19.93 -3.48 13.53
CA SER A 61 19.90 -4.29 14.74
C SER A 61 18.71 -3.97 15.66
N ALA A 62 18.25 -2.72 15.71
CA ALA A 62 17.06 -2.37 16.48
C ALA A 62 15.80 -3.00 15.86
N GLY A 63 15.72 -3.00 14.52
CA GLY A 63 14.69 -3.67 13.73
C GLY A 63 14.59 -5.16 14.06
N ASN A 64 15.71 -5.86 13.94
CA ASN A 64 15.75 -7.32 14.13
C ASN A 64 15.39 -7.80 15.53
N TYR A 65 15.63 -6.99 16.56
CA TYR A 65 15.63 -7.50 17.94
C TYR A 65 14.65 -6.82 18.88
N ALA A 66 14.33 -5.53 18.71
CA ALA A 66 13.79 -4.76 19.83
C ALA A 66 12.55 -3.91 19.50
N ILE A 67 12.42 -3.40 18.27
CA ILE A 67 11.36 -2.41 17.96
C ILE A 67 10.09 -3.05 17.38
N GLY A 68 10.02 -4.38 17.30
CA GLY A 68 8.80 -5.14 16.98
C GLY A 68 8.47 -5.29 15.49
N VAL A 69 9.34 -4.83 14.61
CA VAL A 69 9.24 -5.03 13.16
C VAL A 69 9.74 -6.43 12.77
N PRO A 70 9.20 -7.06 11.72
CA PRO A 70 9.55 -8.44 11.37
C PRO A 70 10.94 -8.54 10.73
N ALA A 71 11.76 -9.48 11.19
CA ALA A 71 13.06 -9.79 10.58
C ALA A 71 12.99 -10.81 9.43
N ALA A 72 11.85 -11.48 9.25
CA ALA A 72 11.61 -12.41 8.16
C ALA A 72 11.09 -11.65 6.93
N LEU A 73 12.03 -11.19 6.11
CA LEU A 73 11.79 -10.27 4.98
C LEU A 73 12.02 -10.94 3.62
N PRO A 74 11.33 -10.47 2.55
CA PRO A 74 11.56 -10.97 1.21
C PRO A 74 12.91 -10.53 0.66
N THR A 75 13.69 -11.48 0.15
CA THR A 75 15.01 -11.27 -0.47
C THR A 75 14.94 -11.49 -1.99
N SER A 76 16.07 -11.43 -2.70
CA SER A 76 16.14 -11.73 -4.15
C SER A 76 15.14 -10.94 -5.03
N GLY A 77 14.80 -9.72 -4.65
CA GLY A 77 13.87 -8.85 -5.38
C GLY A 77 12.37 -9.10 -5.11
N PHE A 78 12.02 -10.04 -4.24
CA PHE A 78 10.62 -10.40 -3.96
C PHE A 78 9.82 -9.30 -3.24
N ALA A 79 10.47 -8.28 -2.68
CA ALA A 79 9.80 -7.09 -2.16
C ALA A 79 8.91 -6.36 -3.22
N ARG A 80 9.01 -6.73 -4.50
CA ARG A 80 8.12 -6.26 -5.58
C ARG A 80 6.73 -6.90 -5.57
N VAL A 81 6.57 -8.08 -4.97
CA VAL A 81 5.35 -8.89 -5.06
C VAL A 81 4.95 -9.53 -3.74
N THR A 82 5.82 -9.52 -2.73
CA THR A 82 5.54 -10.07 -1.39
C THR A 82 5.94 -9.10 -0.29
N SER A 83 5.30 -9.25 0.87
CA SER A 83 5.67 -8.55 2.11
C SER A 83 6.51 -9.45 3.01
N GLY A 84 7.09 -8.87 4.08
CA GLY A 84 7.62 -9.64 5.20
C GLY A 84 6.54 -10.42 5.93
N VAL A 85 6.94 -11.33 6.82
CA VAL A 85 6.01 -12.10 7.64
C VAL A 85 5.24 -11.15 8.57
N THR A 86 3.92 -11.26 8.58
CA THR A 86 3.02 -10.51 9.48
C THR A 86 2.01 -11.45 10.11
N VAL A 87 1.16 -10.97 11.01
CA VAL A 87 0.03 -11.75 11.55
C VAL A 87 -0.83 -12.33 10.42
N LEU A 88 -1.01 -11.59 9.32
CA LEU A 88 -1.78 -12.05 8.16
C LEU A 88 -1.17 -13.31 7.52
N SER A 89 0.14 -13.53 7.63
CA SER A 89 0.81 -14.74 7.12
C SER A 89 0.35 -16.02 7.83
N TYR A 90 -0.26 -15.91 9.01
CA TYR A 90 -0.77 -17.03 9.80
C TYR A 90 -2.30 -17.16 9.76
N LEU A 91 -2.98 -16.24 9.07
CA LEU A 91 -4.43 -16.28 8.91
C LEU A 91 -4.79 -16.89 7.56
N LYS A 92 -5.95 -17.55 7.51
CA LYS A 92 -6.60 -17.97 6.26
C LYS A 92 -7.76 -17.04 6.00
N ALA A 93 -7.72 -16.32 4.87
CA ALA A 93 -8.86 -15.55 4.40
C ALA A 93 -9.80 -16.47 3.62
N THR A 94 -11.09 -16.49 3.97
CA THR A 94 -12.11 -17.28 3.27
C THR A 94 -13.36 -16.44 3.10
N SER A 95 -13.83 -16.31 1.86
CA SER A 95 -15.08 -15.62 1.56
C SER A 95 -16.27 -16.52 1.87
N VAL A 96 -17.27 -15.98 2.56
CA VAL A 96 -18.56 -16.64 2.79
C VAL A 96 -19.62 -15.85 2.06
N ALA A 97 -20.40 -16.51 1.21
CA ALA A 97 -21.45 -15.88 0.41
C ALA A 97 -22.75 -16.68 0.49
N HIS A 98 -23.86 -15.95 0.45
CA HIS A 98 -25.21 -16.51 0.46
C HIS A 98 -26.11 -15.71 -0.49
N LEU A 99 -26.94 -16.40 -1.27
CA LEU A 99 -27.97 -15.79 -2.12
C LEU A 99 -29.35 -16.28 -1.67
N THR A 100 -30.31 -15.35 -1.61
CA THR A 100 -31.73 -15.73 -1.60
C THR A 100 -32.14 -16.24 -2.99
N ALA A 101 -33.29 -16.90 -3.10
CA ALA A 101 -33.83 -17.32 -4.38
C ALA A 101 -34.00 -16.13 -5.36
N GLU A 102 -34.51 -15.01 -4.87
CA GLU A 102 -34.63 -13.77 -5.67
C GLU A 102 -33.25 -13.23 -6.08
N GLY A 103 -32.26 -13.30 -5.19
CA GLY A 103 -30.88 -12.92 -5.48
C GLY A 103 -30.28 -13.76 -6.61
N LEU A 104 -30.48 -15.08 -6.57
CA LEU A 104 -30.07 -15.99 -7.64
C LEU A 104 -30.79 -15.67 -8.96
N ALA A 105 -32.09 -15.40 -8.92
CA ALA A 105 -32.86 -15.04 -10.12
C ALA A 105 -32.34 -13.77 -10.79
N ARG A 106 -31.91 -12.76 -10.02
CA ARG A 106 -31.33 -11.52 -10.55
C ARG A 106 -29.97 -11.72 -11.23
N VAL A 107 -29.12 -12.61 -10.72
CA VAL A 107 -27.78 -12.86 -11.29
C VAL A 107 -27.75 -13.97 -12.33
N ARG A 108 -28.78 -14.83 -12.38
CA ARG A 108 -28.90 -15.94 -13.34
C ARG A 108 -28.62 -15.54 -14.79
N PRO A 109 -29.21 -14.46 -15.35
CA PRO A 109 -28.97 -14.09 -16.75
C PRO A 109 -27.49 -13.81 -17.05
N VAL A 110 -26.74 -13.27 -16.08
CA VAL A 110 -25.31 -13.00 -16.22
C VAL A 110 -24.53 -14.32 -16.22
N ILE A 111 -24.82 -15.22 -15.28
CA ILE A 111 -24.14 -16.51 -15.17
C ILE A 111 -24.36 -17.34 -16.44
N GLU A 112 -25.59 -17.39 -16.95
CA GLU A 112 -25.89 -18.17 -18.15
C GLU A 112 -25.24 -17.56 -19.40
N ARG A 113 -25.27 -16.23 -19.55
CA ARG A 113 -24.66 -15.58 -20.72
C ARG A 113 -23.16 -15.78 -20.75
N LEU A 114 -22.48 -15.57 -19.62
CA LEU A 114 -21.03 -15.78 -19.52
C LEU A 114 -20.69 -17.27 -19.65
N GLY A 115 -21.40 -18.15 -18.96
CA GLY A 115 -21.15 -19.59 -19.01
C GLY A 115 -21.37 -20.20 -20.40
N ARG A 116 -22.34 -19.71 -21.18
CA ARG A 116 -22.52 -20.12 -22.59
C ARG A 116 -21.42 -19.57 -23.49
N TYR A 117 -21.00 -18.31 -23.29
CA TYR A 117 -19.93 -17.68 -24.06
C TYR A 117 -18.57 -18.34 -23.81
N GLU A 118 -18.28 -18.75 -22.57
CA GLU A 118 -17.05 -19.45 -22.17
C GLU A 118 -17.10 -20.97 -22.43
N GLU A 119 -18.20 -21.48 -22.99
CA GLU A 119 -18.42 -22.91 -23.26
C GLU A 119 -18.32 -23.79 -22.00
N PHE A 120 -18.84 -23.31 -20.87
CA PHE A 120 -18.83 -23.98 -19.57
C PHE A 120 -20.22 -24.51 -19.18
N PRO A 121 -20.72 -25.60 -19.81
CA PRO A 121 -22.10 -26.06 -19.64
C PRO A 121 -22.45 -26.45 -18.20
N ALA A 122 -21.51 -27.01 -17.43
CA ALA A 122 -21.74 -27.40 -16.04
C ALA A 122 -22.12 -26.20 -15.13
N HIS A 123 -21.55 -25.02 -15.38
CA HIS A 123 -21.86 -23.81 -14.62
C HIS A 123 -23.27 -23.30 -14.91
N VAL A 124 -23.68 -23.35 -16.18
CA VAL A 124 -25.03 -22.99 -16.63
C VAL A 124 -26.06 -23.96 -16.06
N LEU A 125 -25.83 -25.27 -16.23
CA LEU A 125 -26.69 -26.33 -15.72
C LEU A 125 -26.87 -26.26 -14.19
N ALA A 126 -25.83 -25.87 -13.45
CA ALA A 126 -25.93 -25.68 -12.01
C ALA A 126 -26.97 -24.61 -11.63
N VAL A 127 -27.09 -23.53 -12.41
CA VAL A 127 -28.09 -22.49 -12.15
C VAL A 127 -29.46 -22.90 -12.69
N GLU A 128 -29.52 -23.48 -13.89
CA GLU A 128 -30.76 -23.99 -14.50
C GLU A 128 -31.43 -25.05 -13.60
N ALA A 129 -30.67 -25.92 -12.95
CA ALA A 129 -31.22 -26.92 -12.01
C ALA A 129 -31.92 -26.31 -10.78
N ARG A 130 -31.73 -25.01 -10.50
CA ARG A 130 -32.27 -24.31 -9.33
C ARG A 130 -33.41 -23.34 -9.69
N GLY A 131 -33.78 -23.22 -10.97
CA GLY A 131 -34.87 -22.37 -11.45
C GLY A 131 -35.68 -23.05 -12.55
N GLY A 132 -37.02 -23.03 -12.42
CA GLY A 132 -37.93 -23.49 -13.48
C GLY A 132 -37.71 -22.76 -14.82
N PRO A 133 -38.39 -23.22 -15.91
CA PRO A 133 -38.00 -22.90 -17.28
C PRO A 133 -37.92 -21.40 -17.56
N ALA A 134 -37.00 -21.07 -18.46
CA ALA A 134 -36.59 -19.74 -18.89
C ALA A 134 -37.75 -18.84 -19.35
#